data_AF-A0A258L7B2-F1
#
_entry.id   AF-A0A258L7B2-F1
#
_cell.length_a   1.000
_cell.length_b   1.000
_cell.length_c   1.000
_cell.angle_alpha   90.00
_cell.angle_beta   90.00
_cell.angle_gamma   90.00
#
_symmetry.space_group_name_H-M   'P 1'
#
loop_
_entity.id
_entity.type
_entity.pdbx_description
1 polymer ?
#
loop_
_entity_poly.entity_id
_entity_poly.type
_entity_poly.pdbx_seq_one_letter_code
_entity_poly.pdbx_strand_id
1 'polypeptide(L)'
;MRFDAAARVGVFALSFFLTLPVMAESAAHDIANRFSEPPANVSVKTDDADRKAYEAEMLERARQEAAERAGTSAAADETDESRQRALEAQREAEGRALADKLKRAEEQRRAKAAGAVAKEPAGESTFKPALTNKDILTNKDRAAKPVTDTAKAPVVVKPPVDDAADVARETVPVTPPLQTVQPVTPKIEPPKVVAEEPAKVLPPPMALGRPAPVPPVARVPDDPRVTVLLVMEPGKKGIRRFNKTADPVLCEGSLCFVSNGAAEPARVMAMRKTLGPGNTFGKRAGACRNKLTCVFRGVTLDGAATIQPVDLKVLVHDRREARAVSGDASCRVVAGRLSCGRTVVAAGYRAWIVPERIAEQAGPQALEAAVLRGLVAAPMREAAVTR
;
A
#
# COMPACT_ATOMS: atom_id res chain seq x y z
N MET A 1 -13.45 -44.30 -0.63
CA MET A 1 -14.78 -43.90 -1.15
C MET A 1 -14.54 -42.91 -2.27
N ARG A 2 -14.84 -43.32 -3.50
CA ARG A 2 -14.67 -42.54 -4.74
C ARG A 2 -15.99 -41.83 -5.03
N PHE A 3 -15.94 -40.56 -5.40
CA PHE A 3 -17.02 -39.90 -6.14
C PHE A 3 -16.40 -39.15 -7.33
N ASP A 4 -16.46 -39.82 -8.47
CA ASP A 4 -16.52 -39.22 -9.79
C ASP A 4 -17.94 -38.67 -10.00
N ALA A 5 -18.07 -37.42 -10.47
CA ALA A 5 -19.30 -36.95 -11.09
C ALA A 5 -18.99 -35.82 -12.09
N ALA A 6 -19.32 -36.09 -13.33
CA ALA A 6 -19.16 -35.25 -14.50
C ALA A 6 -20.29 -34.23 -14.69
N ALA A 7 -19.97 -33.09 -15.32
CA ALA A 7 -20.88 -32.22 -16.09
C ALA A 7 -20.00 -31.19 -16.82
N ARG A 8 -19.58 -31.34 -18.08
CA ARG A 8 -20.29 -31.31 -19.38
C ARG A 8 -21.24 -30.14 -19.62
N VAL A 9 -20.77 -29.26 -20.52
CA VAL A 9 -21.45 -28.59 -21.65
C VAL A 9 -22.21 -27.30 -21.37
N GLY A 10 -21.76 -26.22 -22.04
CA GLY A 10 -22.46 -24.96 -22.17
C GLY A 10 -21.68 -23.96 -23.04
N VAL A 11 -21.41 -24.30 -24.30
CA VAL A 11 -20.93 -23.36 -25.32
C VAL A 11 -22.15 -22.69 -25.94
N PHE A 12 -22.39 -21.42 -25.62
CA PHE A 12 -23.30 -20.58 -26.39
C PHE A 12 -22.48 -19.52 -27.13
N ALA A 13 -22.31 -19.75 -28.43
CA ALA A 13 -21.87 -18.77 -29.39
C ALA A 13 -23.02 -17.79 -29.62
N LEU A 14 -22.81 -16.50 -29.31
CA LEU A 14 -23.67 -15.40 -29.70
C LEU A 14 -22.89 -14.53 -30.68
N SER A 15 -22.85 -14.99 -31.92
CA SER A 15 -22.48 -14.20 -33.09
C SER A 15 -23.69 -13.37 -33.52
N PHE A 16 -23.80 -12.14 -33.01
CA PHE A 16 -24.67 -11.13 -33.60
C PHE A 16 -23.83 -10.22 -34.50
N PHE A 17 -23.84 -10.55 -35.79
CA PHE A 17 -23.49 -9.63 -36.87
C PHE A 17 -24.57 -8.53 -36.89
N LEU A 18 -24.22 -7.32 -36.46
CA LEU A 18 -24.96 -6.12 -36.82
C LEU A 18 -24.26 -5.44 -38.00
N THR A 19 -24.75 -5.77 -39.19
CA THR A 19 -24.56 -5.01 -40.42
C THR A 19 -25.30 -3.68 -40.29
N LEU A 20 -24.56 -2.58 -40.10
CA LEU A 20 -25.12 -1.23 -40.25
C LEU A 20 -25.05 -0.81 -41.72
N PRO A 21 -26.15 -0.35 -42.33
CA PRO A 21 -26.14 0.19 -43.67
C PRO A 21 -25.43 1.55 -43.71
N VAL A 22 -24.51 1.67 -44.66
CA VAL A 22 -23.89 2.93 -45.10
C VAL A 22 -24.97 3.82 -45.69
N MET A 23 -25.40 4.83 -44.94
CA MET A 23 -26.23 5.95 -45.42
C MET A 23 -25.54 7.24 -44.97
N ALA A 24 -24.40 7.54 -45.58
CA ALA A 24 -23.58 8.70 -45.23
C ALA A 24 -23.16 9.44 -46.50
N GLU A 25 -24.12 9.99 -47.24
CA GLU A 25 -23.81 10.93 -48.34
C GLU A 25 -24.85 12.06 -48.52
N SER A 26 -26.03 12.01 -47.88
CA SER A 26 -27.06 13.06 -48.05
C SER A 26 -27.12 14.11 -46.92
N ALA A 27 -26.47 13.90 -45.78
CA ALA A 27 -26.58 14.83 -44.63
C ALA A 27 -25.59 16.01 -44.69
N ALA A 28 -24.59 15.95 -45.57
CA ALA A 28 -23.57 17.01 -45.69
C ALA A 28 -24.03 18.23 -46.50
N HIS A 29 -25.08 18.11 -47.32
CA HIS A 29 -25.57 19.23 -48.13
C HIS A 29 -26.63 20.10 -47.44
N ASP A 30 -27.34 19.58 -46.43
CA ASP A 30 -28.33 20.38 -45.68
C ASP A 30 -27.68 21.32 -44.65
N ILE A 31 -26.46 21.03 -44.20
CA ILE A 31 -25.72 21.90 -43.27
C ILE A 31 -25.19 23.14 -44.00
N ALA A 32 -24.84 23.03 -45.29
CA ALA A 32 -24.27 24.13 -46.06
C ALA A 32 -25.30 25.25 -46.37
N ASN A 33 -26.57 24.90 -46.59
CA ASN A 33 -27.62 25.88 -46.92
C ASN A 33 -28.15 26.66 -45.71
N ARG A 34 -27.84 26.25 -44.48
CA ARG A 34 -28.31 26.95 -43.27
C ARG A 34 -27.46 28.17 -42.88
N PHE A 35 -26.33 28.37 -43.56
CA PHE A 35 -25.40 29.49 -43.30
C PHE A 35 -25.49 30.64 -44.31
N SER A 36 -26.37 30.56 -45.32
CA SER A 36 -26.52 31.60 -46.34
C SER A 36 -27.59 32.65 -46.02
N GLU A 37 -28.34 32.51 -44.93
CA GLU A 37 -29.28 33.55 -44.49
C GLU A 37 -28.55 34.61 -43.67
N PRO A 38 -28.58 35.90 -44.07
CA PRO A 38 -28.00 36.97 -43.28
C PRO A 38 -28.71 37.02 -41.91
N PRO A 39 -27.97 37.09 -40.79
CA PRO A 39 -28.59 37.07 -39.48
C PRO A 39 -29.53 38.26 -39.36
N ALA A 40 -30.81 37.96 -39.11
CA ALA A 40 -31.78 38.97 -38.73
C ALA A 40 -31.20 39.76 -37.55
N ASN A 41 -31.23 41.09 -37.63
CA ASN A 41 -30.83 41.98 -36.54
C ASN A 41 -31.76 41.76 -35.35
N VAL A 42 -31.48 40.74 -34.54
CA VAL A 42 -32.14 40.52 -33.25
C VAL A 42 -31.62 41.59 -32.31
N SER A 43 -32.50 42.47 -31.88
CA SER A 43 -32.17 43.57 -30.97
C SER A 43 -31.78 43.02 -29.58
N VAL A 44 -30.49 42.85 -29.35
CA VAL A 44 -29.82 42.36 -28.10
C VAL A 44 -30.09 43.24 -26.85
N LYS A 45 -30.97 44.25 -26.93
CA LYS A 45 -31.16 45.22 -25.85
C LYS A 45 -32.06 44.73 -24.71
N THR A 46 -32.78 43.61 -24.87
CA THR A 46 -33.65 43.05 -23.82
C THR A 46 -32.95 42.04 -22.91
N ASP A 47 -31.80 41.48 -23.32
CA ASP A 47 -31.23 40.30 -22.65
C ASP A 47 -30.36 40.64 -21.42
N ASP A 48 -29.86 41.86 -21.30
CA ASP A 48 -29.00 42.26 -20.18
C ASP A 48 -29.76 42.42 -18.86
N ALA A 49 -31.04 42.78 -18.91
CA ALA A 49 -31.88 42.88 -17.71
C ALA A 49 -32.22 41.50 -17.15
N ASP A 50 -32.62 40.58 -18.03
CA ASP A 50 -32.95 39.20 -17.67
C ASP A 50 -31.73 38.42 -17.19
N ARG A 51 -30.55 38.65 -17.80
CA ARG A 51 -29.30 38.04 -17.31
C ARG A 51 -28.95 38.49 -15.90
N LYS A 52 -29.12 39.78 -15.58
CA LYS A 52 -28.85 40.30 -14.22
C LYS A 52 -29.86 39.77 -13.19
N ALA A 53 -31.13 39.63 -13.56
CA ALA A 53 -32.13 39.04 -12.69
C ALA A 53 -31.80 37.56 -12.38
N TYR A 54 -31.39 36.79 -13.40
CA TYR A 54 -30.97 35.41 -13.24
C TYR A 54 -29.70 35.24 -12.39
N GLU A 55 -28.71 36.12 -12.58
CA GLU A 55 -27.48 36.12 -11.76
C GLU A 55 -27.78 36.43 -10.28
N ALA A 56 -28.70 37.36 -10.01
CA ALA A 56 -29.12 37.69 -8.65
C ALA A 56 -29.85 36.52 -7.97
N GLU A 57 -30.76 35.85 -8.68
CA GLU A 57 -31.48 34.68 -8.17
C GLU A 57 -30.52 33.51 -7.86
N MET A 58 -29.53 33.28 -8.74
CA MET A 58 -28.49 32.27 -8.52
C MET A 58 -27.62 32.57 -7.30
N LEU A 59 -27.26 33.84 -7.07
CA LEU A 59 -26.50 34.27 -5.89
C LEU A 59 -27.29 34.10 -4.60
N GLU A 60 -28.59 34.40 -4.62
CA GLU A 60 -29.46 34.23 -3.45
C GLU A 60 -29.63 32.75 -3.09
N ARG A 61 -29.85 31.90 -4.10
CA ARG A 61 -29.91 30.44 -3.92
C ARG A 61 -28.62 29.87 -3.37
N ALA A 62 -27.46 30.33 -3.87
CA ALA A 62 -26.16 29.91 -3.36
C ALA A 62 -25.94 30.31 -1.90
N ARG A 63 -26.42 31.49 -1.48
CA ARG A 63 -26.37 31.94 -0.08
C ARG A 63 -27.26 31.10 0.83
N GLN A 64 -28.47 30.76 0.39
CA GLN A 64 -29.38 29.89 1.15
C GLN A 64 -28.78 28.49 1.33
N GLU A 65 -28.24 27.89 0.27
CA GLU A 65 -27.60 26.56 0.33
C GLU A 65 -26.34 26.57 1.23
N ALA A 66 -25.57 27.65 1.23
CA ALA A 66 -24.43 27.81 2.13
C ALA A 66 -24.86 27.93 3.61
N ALA A 67 -25.95 28.66 3.89
CA ALA A 67 -26.51 28.79 5.24
C ALA A 67 -27.06 27.46 5.75
N GLU A 68 -27.76 26.69 4.91
CA GLU A 68 -28.24 25.34 5.26
C GLU A 68 -27.07 24.38 5.54
N ARG A 69 -26.03 24.39 4.69
CA ARG A 69 -24.83 23.59 4.94
C ARG A 69 -24.14 23.96 6.25
N ALA A 70 -23.99 25.25 6.54
CA ALA A 70 -23.39 25.73 7.78
C ALA A 70 -24.19 25.31 9.03
N GLY A 71 -25.53 25.33 8.95
CA GLY A 71 -26.40 24.84 10.03
C GLY A 71 -26.25 23.34 10.27
N THR A 72 -26.17 22.53 9.21
CA THR A 72 -26.02 21.07 9.36
C THR A 72 -24.65 20.63 9.85
N SER A 73 -23.56 21.36 9.53
CA SER A 73 -22.23 21.04 10.04
C SER A 73 -22.11 21.35 11.53
N ALA A 74 -22.67 22.46 12.00
CA ALA A 74 -22.63 22.81 13.42
C ALA A 74 -23.38 21.80 14.30
N ALA A 75 -24.54 21.30 13.82
CA ALA A 75 -25.29 20.26 14.52
C ALA A 75 -24.55 18.89 14.54
N ALA A 76 -23.79 18.57 13.49
CA ALA A 76 -22.99 17.35 13.44
C ALA A 76 -21.81 17.40 14.43
N ASP A 77 -21.11 18.53 14.50
CA ASP A 77 -19.96 18.71 15.40
C ASP A 77 -20.37 18.59 16.89
N GLU A 78 -21.54 19.11 17.27
CA GLU A 78 -22.07 18.99 18.64
C GLU A 78 -22.38 17.52 19.03
N THR A 79 -22.84 16.70 18.07
CA THR A 79 -23.08 15.27 18.31
C THR A 79 -21.80 14.46 18.43
N ASP A 80 -20.73 14.83 17.74
CA ASP A 80 -19.45 14.13 17.82
C ASP A 80 -18.70 14.48 19.12
N GLU A 81 -18.73 15.74 19.56
CA GLU A 81 -18.14 16.12 20.85
C GLU A 81 -18.83 15.45 22.04
N SER A 82 -20.16 15.42 22.06
CA SER A 82 -20.92 14.75 23.13
C SER A 82 -20.64 13.24 23.17
N ARG A 83 -20.53 12.61 22.00
CA ARG A 83 -20.14 11.19 21.90
C ARG A 83 -18.72 10.96 22.38
N GLN A 84 -17.78 11.86 22.09
CA GLN A 84 -16.40 11.75 22.56
C GLN A 84 -16.32 11.87 24.08
N ARG A 85 -17.01 12.85 24.68
CA ARG A 85 -17.10 13.00 26.15
C ARG A 85 -17.71 11.76 26.82
N ALA A 86 -18.73 11.15 26.21
CA ALA A 86 -19.32 9.91 26.72
C ALA A 86 -18.35 8.72 26.71
N LEU A 87 -17.55 8.58 25.63
CA LEU A 87 -16.54 7.53 25.53
C LEU A 87 -15.37 7.73 26.51
N GLU A 88 -14.96 8.98 26.75
CA GLU A 88 -13.94 9.31 27.74
C GLU A 88 -14.43 8.99 29.16
N ALA A 89 -15.66 9.38 29.50
CA ALA A 89 -16.28 9.03 30.78
C ALA A 89 -16.37 7.51 31.00
N GLN A 90 -16.66 6.73 29.95
CA GLN A 90 -16.68 5.27 30.03
C GLN A 90 -15.29 4.70 30.31
N ARG A 91 -14.24 5.21 29.65
CA ARG A 91 -12.86 4.77 29.88
C ARG A 91 -12.38 5.08 31.28
N GLU A 92 -12.76 6.24 31.82
CA GLU A 92 -12.44 6.59 33.21
C GLU A 92 -13.14 5.66 34.21
N ALA A 93 -14.41 5.33 33.97
CA ALA A 93 -15.17 4.40 34.81
C ALA A 93 -14.55 2.98 34.79
N GLU A 94 -14.16 2.50 33.61
CA GLU A 94 -13.47 1.21 33.45
C GLU A 94 -12.09 1.22 34.14
N GLY A 95 -11.34 2.32 34.02
CA GLY A 95 -10.06 2.51 34.70
C GLY A 95 -10.18 2.45 36.22
N ARG A 96 -11.17 3.15 36.80
CA ARG A 96 -11.46 3.10 38.24
C ARG A 96 -11.86 1.69 38.69
N ALA A 97 -12.70 1.00 37.92
CA ALA A 97 -13.12 -0.36 38.23
C ALA A 97 -11.95 -1.37 38.20
N LEU A 98 -10.97 -1.20 37.30
CA LEU A 98 -9.76 -2.00 37.25
C LEU A 98 -8.83 -1.71 38.44
N ALA A 99 -8.67 -0.44 38.81
CA ALA A 99 -7.87 -0.04 39.97
C ALA A 99 -8.43 -0.64 41.27
N ASP A 100 -9.76 -0.61 41.46
CA ASP A 100 -10.42 -1.22 42.62
C ASP A 100 -10.23 -2.75 42.66
N LYS A 101 -10.27 -3.41 41.50
CA LYS A 101 -9.99 -4.85 41.41
C LYS A 101 -8.56 -5.19 41.78
N LEU A 102 -7.58 -4.40 41.33
CA LEU A 102 -6.17 -4.60 41.67
C LEU A 102 -5.93 -4.41 43.17
N LYS A 103 -6.53 -3.36 43.77
CA LYS A 103 -6.43 -3.12 45.21
C LYS A 103 -7.00 -4.28 46.04
N ARG A 104 -8.18 -4.79 45.67
CA ARG A 104 -8.78 -5.97 46.33
C ARG A 104 -7.92 -7.22 46.15
N ALA A 105 -7.33 -7.43 44.98
CA ALA A 105 -6.46 -8.56 44.73
C ALA A 105 -5.17 -8.48 45.59
N GLU A 106 -4.61 -7.28 45.76
CA GLU A 106 -3.45 -7.06 46.63
C GLU A 106 -3.79 -7.33 48.11
N GLU A 107 -4.91 -6.81 48.61
CA GLU A 107 -5.40 -7.07 49.97
C GLU A 107 -5.61 -8.57 50.22
N GLN A 108 -6.18 -9.30 49.25
CA GLN A 108 -6.31 -10.76 49.33
C GLN A 108 -4.96 -11.48 49.38
N ARG A 109 -3.96 -11.02 48.62
CA ARG A 109 -2.60 -11.59 48.67
C ARG A 109 -1.93 -11.33 50.02
N ARG A 110 -2.09 -10.12 50.58
CA ARG A 110 -1.58 -9.77 51.92
C ARG A 110 -2.25 -10.61 53.01
N ALA A 111 -3.57 -10.80 52.97
CA ALA A 111 -4.28 -11.64 53.93
C ALA A 111 -3.85 -13.12 53.86
N LYS A 112 -3.64 -13.66 52.65
CA LYS A 112 -3.12 -15.02 52.46
C LYS A 112 -1.69 -15.19 52.96
N ALA A 113 -0.82 -14.19 52.74
CA ALA A 113 0.54 -14.21 53.25
C ALA A 113 0.59 -14.19 54.79
N ALA A 114 -0.24 -13.36 55.43
CA ALA A 114 -0.33 -13.33 56.90
C ALA A 114 -0.85 -14.64 57.51
N GLY A 115 -1.82 -15.30 56.87
CA GLY A 115 -2.36 -16.58 57.33
C GLY A 115 -1.40 -17.78 57.17
N ALA A 116 -0.47 -17.72 56.21
CA ALA A 116 0.50 -18.79 55.97
C ALA A 116 1.62 -18.84 57.02
N VAL A 117 1.95 -17.71 57.64
CA VAL A 117 3.02 -17.62 58.66
C VAL A 117 2.57 -18.20 60.02
N ALA A 118 1.28 -18.31 60.28
CA ALA A 118 0.75 -18.83 61.56
C ALA A 118 0.63 -20.36 61.62
N LYS A 119 1.07 -21.09 60.58
CA LYS A 119 0.91 -22.55 60.49
C LYS A 119 2.23 -23.24 60.13
N GLU A 120 3.31 -22.91 60.81
CA GLU A 120 4.45 -23.82 60.93
C GLU A 120 4.14 -24.86 62.03
N PRO A 121 3.98 -26.15 61.69
CA PRO A 121 4.06 -27.19 62.70
C PRO A 121 5.52 -27.30 63.15
N ALA A 122 5.74 -27.13 64.46
CA ALA A 122 6.99 -27.51 65.11
C ALA A 122 7.21 -29.02 64.92
N GLY A 123 7.89 -29.39 63.84
CA GLY A 123 8.20 -30.75 63.43
C GLY A 123 9.71 -30.91 63.34
N GLU A 124 10.26 -31.48 64.40
CA GLU A 124 11.63 -31.93 64.60
C GLU A 124 12.24 -32.62 63.36
N SER A 125 13.22 -31.96 62.74
CA SER A 125 13.95 -32.44 61.56
C SER A 125 15.31 -32.97 61.98
N THR A 126 15.39 -34.29 62.19
CA THR A 126 16.65 -35.03 62.23
C THR A 126 17.27 -35.07 60.83
N PHE A 127 18.33 -34.28 60.65
CA PHE A 127 19.10 -34.20 59.41
C PHE A 127 20.04 -35.42 59.30
N LYS A 128 19.86 -36.28 58.29
CA LYS A 128 20.86 -37.25 57.84
C LYS A 128 21.31 -36.86 56.43
N PRO A 129 22.61 -36.66 56.16
CA PRO A 129 23.11 -36.50 54.81
C PRO A 129 23.44 -37.89 54.24
N ALA A 130 22.90 -38.22 53.08
CA ALA A 130 23.42 -39.33 52.29
C ALA A 130 23.36 -38.96 50.80
N LEU A 131 24.58 -38.84 50.25
CA LEU A 131 24.88 -38.92 48.83
C LEU A 131 24.14 -40.10 48.17
N THR A 132 23.66 -39.93 46.94
CA THR A 132 24.20 -40.64 45.78
C THR A 132 23.56 -40.13 44.48
N ASN A 133 24.42 -39.65 43.57
CA ASN A 133 24.12 -39.65 42.13
C ASN A 133 24.19 -41.10 41.63
N LYS A 134 23.04 -41.69 41.34
CA LYS A 134 22.86 -42.83 40.42
C LYS A 134 21.35 -43.02 40.25
N ASP A 135 20.85 -42.65 39.08
CA ASP A 135 19.85 -43.42 38.31
C ASP A 135 19.36 -42.56 37.14
N ILE A 136 20.22 -42.57 36.12
CA ILE A 136 19.85 -42.46 34.71
C ILE A 136 19.23 -43.81 34.34
N LEU A 137 18.06 -43.78 33.68
CA LEU A 137 17.28 -44.88 33.07
C LEU A 137 16.14 -45.44 33.93
N THR A 138 14.90 -45.05 33.62
CA THR A 138 13.90 -45.92 32.97
C THR A 138 12.64 -45.12 32.62
N ASN A 139 12.55 -44.69 31.37
CA ASN A 139 11.28 -44.38 30.71
C ASN A 139 10.80 -45.70 30.07
N LYS A 140 9.97 -46.45 30.78
CA LYS A 140 9.17 -47.53 30.18
C LYS A 140 8.00 -47.86 31.11
N ASP A 141 6.83 -47.99 30.49
CA ASP A 141 5.62 -48.59 31.02
C ASP A 141 4.73 -47.72 31.93
N ARG A 142 3.85 -46.93 31.29
CA ARG A 142 2.45 -46.87 31.76
C ARG A 142 1.48 -46.62 30.62
N ALA A 143 1.12 -47.72 29.96
CA ALA A 143 -0.12 -47.83 29.23
C ALA A 143 -1.31 -47.92 30.21
N ALA A 144 -2.42 -47.31 29.77
CA ALA A 144 -3.81 -47.62 30.12
C ALA A 144 -4.26 -47.51 31.59
N LYS A 145 -5.06 -46.48 31.88
CA LYS A 145 -6.41 -46.60 32.46
C LYS A 145 -7.25 -45.36 32.06
N PRO A 146 -8.51 -45.53 31.62
CA PRO A 146 -9.42 -44.43 31.37
C PRO A 146 -10.12 -44.03 32.68
N VAL A 147 -10.12 -42.74 33.02
CA VAL A 147 -10.99 -42.20 34.05
C VAL A 147 -11.60 -40.92 33.51
N THR A 148 -12.92 -40.96 33.49
CA THR A 148 -13.84 -39.89 33.18
C THR A 148 -13.74 -38.74 34.18
N ASP A 149 -14.33 -37.62 33.79
CA ASP A 149 -14.84 -36.54 34.63
C ASP A 149 -13.87 -35.44 35.12
N THR A 150 -14.05 -34.29 34.47
CA THR A 150 -14.50 -33.05 35.12
C THR A 150 -13.62 -32.47 36.23
N ALA A 151 -12.68 -31.58 35.86
CA ALA A 151 -12.37 -30.40 36.67
C ALA A 151 -11.53 -29.36 35.90
N LYS A 152 -12.09 -28.15 35.81
CA LYS A 152 -11.42 -26.88 35.55
C LYS A 152 -10.12 -26.77 36.35
N ALA A 153 -9.00 -26.53 35.68
CA ALA A 153 -7.79 -25.96 36.28
C ALA A 153 -7.54 -24.56 35.67
N PRO A 154 -7.26 -23.53 36.49
CA PRO A 154 -6.96 -22.19 36.00
C PRO A 154 -5.53 -22.12 35.46
N VAL A 155 -5.39 -21.55 34.26
CA VAL A 155 -4.10 -21.20 33.66
C VAL A 155 -3.47 -20.07 34.49
N VAL A 156 -2.39 -20.40 35.19
CA VAL A 156 -1.51 -19.42 35.84
C VAL A 156 -0.64 -18.79 34.75
N VAL A 157 -1.07 -17.63 34.26
CA VAL A 157 -0.25 -16.75 33.42
C VAL A 157 0.55 -15.83 34.34
N LYS A 158 1.87 -16.01 34.38
CA LYS A 158 2.81 -15.01 34.90
C LYS A 158 2.74 -13.76 34.01
N PRO A 159 2.54 -12.55 34.55
CA PRO A 159 2.78 -11.34 33.77
C PRO A 159 4.30 -11.12 33.60
N PRO A 160 4.78 -10.71 32.41
CA PRO A 160 6.08 -10.09 32.29
C PRO A 160 6.03 -8.72 32.95
N VAL A 161 6.99 -8.49 33.84
CA VAL A 161 7.29 -7.19 34.45
C VAL A 161 7.78 -6.21 33.39
N ASP A 162 7.24 -5.00 33.46
CA ASP A 162 7.67 -3.81 32.75
C ASP A 162 9.07 -3.38 33.22
N ASP A 163 10.00 -3.22 32.29
CA ASP A 163 11.17 -2.35 32.47
C ASP A 163 10.85 -1.00 31.83
N ALA A 164 10.38 -0.07 32.66
CA ALA A 164 10.30 1.35 32.38
C ALA A 164 11.29 2.07 33.30
N ALA A 165 12.48 2.39 32.79
CA ALA A 165 13.35 3.44 33.31
C ALA A 165 14.45 3.74 32.27
N ASP A 166 14.28 4.80 31.48
CA ASP A 166 15.25 5.90 31.50
C ASP A 166 14.74 7.07 30.63
N VAL A 167 14.23 8.08 31.31
CA VAL A 167 14.05 9.44 30.79
C VAL A 167 14.85 10.32 31.73
N ALA A 168 16.07 10.69 31.34
CA ALA A 168 16.69 11.96 31.74
C ALA A 168 17.95 12.25 30.92
N ARG A 169 17.99 13.51 30.43
CA ARG A 169 19.15 14.26 29.89
C ARG A 169 19.66 13.86 28.51
N GLU A 170 19.40 14.74 27.51
CA GLU A 170 20.47 15.58 26.96
C GLU A 170 19.88 16.70 26.09
N THR A 171 20.07 17.96 26.49
CA THR A 171 19.97 19.11 25.59
C THR A 171 21.32 19.83 25.62
N VAL A 172 22.21 19.42 24.73
CA VAL A 172 23.40 20.19 24.36
C VAL A 172 23.10 20.88 23.02
N PRO A 173 23.20 22.21 22.92
CA PRO A 173 23.10 22.90 21.64
C PRO A 173 24.38 22.66 20.84
N VAL A 174 24.33 21.74 19.87
CA VAL A 174 25.40 21.59 18.87
C VAL A 174 25.26 22.69 17.84
N THR A 175 26.12 23.70 17.96
CA THR A 175 26.36 24.71 16.94
C THR A 175 27.01 24.03 15.72
N PRO A 176 26.44 24.12 14.51
CA PRO A 176 27.12 23.58 13.34
C PRO A 176 28.34 24.44 13.01
N PRO A 177 29.54 23.87 12.77
CA PRO A 177 30.65 24.64 12.25
C PRO A 177 30.34 25.09 10.82
N LEU A 178 30.48 26.40 10.58
CA LEU A 178 30.57 26.97 9.25
C LEU A 178 31.73 26.29 8.50
N GLN A 179 31.41 25.37 7.61
CA GLN A 179 32.35 24.86 6.63
C GLN A 179 32.41 25.85 5.46
N THR A 180 33.49 26.63 5.43
CA THR A 180 33.91 27.42 4.28
C THR A 180 34.34 26.45 3.17
N VAL A 181 33.45 26.17 2.23
CA VAL A 181 33.77 25.39 1.03
C VAL A 181 34.64 26.27 0.13
N GLN A 182 35.94 25.93 0.05
CA GLN A 182 36.84 26.52 -0.93
C GLN A 182 36.43 26.09 -2.36
N PRO A 183 36.46 26.99 -3.35
CA PRO A 183 36.22 26.63 -4.73
C PRO A 183 37.40 25.82 -5.26
N VAL A 184 37.22 24.50 -5.41
CA VAL A 184 38.16 23.66 -6.15
C VAL A 184 37.88 23.85 -7.64
N THR A 185 38.77 24.57 -8.31
CA THR A 185 38.82 24.67 -9.77
C THR A 185 39.14 23.29 -10.36
N PRO A 186 38.27 22.71 -11.21
CA PRO A 186 38.63 21.49 -11.94
C PRO A 186 39.68 21.84 -13.02
N LYS A 187 40.87 21.27 -12.86
CA LYS A 187 41.94 21.26 -13.85
C LYS A 187 41.48 20.43 -15.04
N ILE A 188 41.05 21.10 -16.11
CA ILE A 188 40.71 20.49 -17.39
C ILE A 188 42.02 20.02 -18.04
N GLU A 189 42.24 18.71 -18.05
CA GLU A 189 43.29 18.09 -18.85
C GLU A 189 42.79 17.95 -20.30
N PRO A 190 43.55 18.43 -21.30
CA PRO A 190 43.14 18.37 -22.70
C PRO A 190 43.20 16.92 -23.23
N PRO A 191 42.24 16.52 -24.09
CA PRO A 191 42.23 15.19 -24.68
C PRO A 191 43.44 15.01 -25.62
N LYS A 192 44.18 13.93 -25.36
CA LYS A 192 45.29 13.45 -26.18
C LYS A 192 44.77 13.00 -27.54
N VAL A 193 45.03 13.82 -28.55
CA VAL A 193 44.85 13.52 -29.97
C VAL A 193 45.72 12.31 -30.30
N VAL A 194 45.10 11.17 -30.60
CA VAL A 194 45.81 10.02 -31.18
C VAL A 194 45.58 10.05 -32.67
N ALA A 195 46.72 10.06 -33.36
CA ALA A 195 46.95 10.15 -34.78
C ALA A 195 46.04 9.27 -35.65
N GLU A 196 45.61 9.92 -36.71
CA GLU A 196 45.11 9.41 -37.98
C GLU A 196 46.28 8.85 -38.83
N GLU A 197 46.16 7.63 -39.37
CA GLU A 197 46.75 7.19 -40.67
C GLU A 197 46.28 5.74 -41.04
N PRO A 198 46.43 5.24 -42.30
CA PRO A 198 45.53 5.51 -43.42
C PRO A 198 44.92 4.25 -44.10
N ALA A 199 43.84 4.51 -44.85
CA ALA A 199 43.48 4.00 -46.19
C ALA A 199 43.45 2.49 -46.54
N LYS A 200 42.28 2.13 -47.10
CA LYS A 200 41.98 1.15 -48.17
C LYS A 200 41.89 -0.33 -47.80
N VAL A 201 40.67 -0.88 -47.87
CA VAL A 201 40.25 -1.81 -48.95
C VAL A 201 38.74 -1.61 -49.18
N LEU A 202 38.37 -1.24 -50.41
CA LEU A 202 36.97 -1.24 -50.89
C LEU A 202 36.61 -2.68 -51.29
N PRO A 203 35.60 -3.32 -50.67
CA PRO A 203 34.98 -4.52 -51.22
C PRO A 203 33.97 -4.17 -52.33
N PRO A 204 33.75 -5.10 -53.27
CA PRO A 204 33.04 -4.87 -54.53
C PRO A 204 31.56 -4.49 -54.37
N PRO A 205 30.99 -3.80 -55.37
CA PRO A 205 29.58 -3.47 -55.39
C PRO A 205 28.74 -4.69 -55.79
N MET A 206 27.56 -4.78 -55.18
CA MET A 206 26.43 -5.63 -55.56
C MET A 206 26.45 -7.09 -55.09
N ALA A 207 25.93 -7.27 -53.88
CA ALA A 207 24.90 -8.28 -53.66
C ALA A 207 23.76 -7.61 -52.89
N LEU A 208 22.53 -7.70 -53.40
CA LEU A 208 21.27 -7.40 -52.70
C LEU A 208 21.03 -8.44 -51.58
N GLY A 209 22.03 -8.58 -50.71
CA GLY A 209 22.15 -9.60 -49.68
C GLY A 209 21.41 -9.17 -48.42
N ARG A 210 20.56 -10.07 -47.95
CA ARG A 210 19.84 -10.12 -46.67
C ARG A 210 20.29 -9.08 -45.62
N PRO A 211 19.35 -8.38 -44.95
CA PRO A 211 19.67 -7.50 -43.85
C PRO A 211 20.54 -8.25 -42.84
N ALA A 212 21.68 -7.66 -42.48
CA ALA A 212 22.62 -8.24 -41.54
C ALA A 212 21.85 -8.70 -40.28
N PRO A 213 22.10 -9.93 -39.78
CA PRO A 213 21.42 -10.42 -38.59
C PRO A 213 21.66 -9.41 -37.47
N VAL A 214 20.57 -8.78 -37.03
CA VAL A 214 20.58 -7.83 -35.92
C VAL A 214 21.27 -8.55 -34.76
N PRO A 215 22.34 -7.99 -34.17
CA PRO A 215 23.06 -8.65 -33.09
C PRO A 215 22.04 -9.04 -32.01
N PRO A 216 22.09 -10.26 -31.47
CA PRO A 216 21.16 -10.70 -30.44
C PRO A 216 21.24 -9.68 -29.31
N VAL A 217 20.13 -8.98 -29.06
CA VAL A 217 20.02 -8.01 -27.98
C VAL A 217 20.40 -8.78 -26.72
N ALA A 218 21.57 -8.45 -26.16
CA ALA A 218 22.06 -9.07 -24.94
C ALA A 218 20.92 -8.98 -23.93
N ARG A 219 20.39 -10.13 -23.51
CA ARG A 219 19.35 -10.21 -22.48
C ARG A 219 20.01 -9.66 -21.23
N VAL A 220 19.71 -8.40 -20.93
CA VAL A 220 20.11 -7.75 -19.68
C VAL A 220 19.68 -8.71 -18.57
N PRO A 221 20.55 -9.04 -17.60
CA PRO A 221 20.16 -9.86 -16.47
C PRO A 221 18.87 -9.29 -15.89
N ASP A 222 17.83 -10.12 -15.83
CA ASP A 222 16.53 -9.72 -15.27
C ASP A 222 16.76 -9.42 -13.79
N ASP A 223 16.99 -8.15 -13.45
CA ASP A 223 17.00 -7.70 -12.05
C ASP A 223 15.61 -8.03 -11.50
N PRO A 224 15.49 -8.94 -10.51
CA PRO A 224 14.20 -9.33 -9.97
C PRO A 224 13.55 -8.20 -9.16
N ARG A 225 14.28 -7.09 -8.95
CA ARG A 225 13.78 -5.93 -8.21
C ARG A 225 12.93 -5.04 -9.10
N VAL A 226 11.79 -4.66 -8.55
CA VAL A 226 10.82 -3.77 -9.18
C VAL A 226 10.38 -2.68 -8.20
N THR A 227 9.89 -1.58 -8.76
CA THR A 227 9.10 -0.59 -8.06
C THR A 227 7.61 -0.83 -8.36
N VAL A 228 6.80 -0.98 -7.32
CA VAL A 228 5.35 -1.10 -7.45
C VAL A 228 4.68 0.24 -7.19
N LEU A 229 3.99 0.76 -8.20
CA LEU A 229 3.13 1.93 -8.10
C LEU A 229 1.71 1.45 -7.84
N LEU A 230 1.15 1.80 -6.67
CA LEU A 230 -0.15 1.30 -6.22
C LEU A 230 -1.15 2.46 -6.06
N VAL A 231 -2.34 2.27 -6.62
CA VAL A 231 -3.51 3.14 -6.41
C VAL A 231 -4.65 2.27 -5.88
N MET A 232 -5.04 2.46 -4.63
CA MET A 232 -6.17 1.77 -4.01
C MET A 232 -7.46 2.57 -4.17
N GLU A 233 -8.57 1.87 -4.33
CA GLU A 233 -9.89 2.45 -4.09
C GLU A 233 -10.14 2.54 -2.59
N PRO A 234 -10.84 3.58 -2.12
CA PRO A 234 -11.24 3.68 -0.73
C PRO A 234 -12.13 2.48 -0.35
N GLY A 235 -11.93 1.95 0.86
CA GLY A 235 -12.69 0.82 1.35
C GLY A 235 -14.19 1.13 1.41
N LYS A 236 -15.02 0.27 0.83
CA LYS A 236 -16.49 0.41 0.82
C LYS A 236 -17.16 -0.11 2.12
N LYS A 237 -16.39 -0.72 3.03
CA LYS A 237 -16.89 -1.39 4.24
C LYS A 237 -16.35 -0.75 5.54
N GLY A 238 -17.21 -0.61 6.54
CA GLY A 238 -16.88 -0.18 7.91
C GLY A 238 -17.23 1.28 8.24
N ILE A 239 -16.90 1.70 9.47
CA ILE A 239 -17.14 3.06 10.01
C ILE A 239 -16.44 4.14 9.15
N ARG A 240 -15.37 3.76 8.44
CA ARG A 240 -14.61 4.65 7.55
C ARG A 240 -15.23 4.83 6.15
N ARG A 241 -16.49 4.47 5.91
CA ARG A 241 -17.16 4.75 4.61
C ARG A 241 -17.12 6.22 4.19
N PHE A 242 -16.97 7.15 5.15
CA PHE A 242 -16.83 8.58 4.91
C PHE A 242 -15.36 9.05 4.80
N ASN A 243 -14.41 8.25 5.30
CA ASN A 243 -13.00 8.60 5.28
C ASN A 243 -12.31 7.92 4.09
N LYS A 244 -12.03 8.69 3.05
CA LYS A 244 -11.48 8.24 1.77
C LYS A 244 -9.96 7.98 1.82
N THR A 245 -9.43 7.53 2.95
CA THR A 245 -7.99 7.24 3.13
C THR A 245 -7.75 5.73 3.27
N ALA A 246 -6.52 5.32 3.00
CA ALA A 246 -6.04 3.95 3.22
C ALA A 246 -4.63 3.98 3.82
N ASP A 247 -4.21 2.85 4.38
CA ASP A 247 -2.85 2.61 4.86
C ASP A 247 -2.26 1.39 4.11
N PRO A 248 -1.89 1.56 2.83
CA PRO A 248 -1.46 0.48 1.95
C PRO A 248 -0.14 -0.16 2.39
N VAL A 249 -0.16 -1.48 2.49
CA VAL A 249 1.00 -2.36 2.59
C VAL A 249 0.93 -3.35 1.43
N LEU A 250 2.08 -3.65 0.83
CA LEU A 250 2.17 -4.65 -0.23
C LEU A 250 2.65 -5.97 0.37
N CYS A 251 1.94 -7.07 0.21
CA CYS A 251 2.38 -8.39 0.65
C CYS A 251 2.61 -9.33 -0.53
N GLU A 252 3.63 -10.16 -0.42
CA GLU A 252 3.97 -11.25 -1.34
C GLU A 252 4.23 -12.51 -0.49
N GLY A 253 3.36 -13.50 -0.61
CA GLY A 253 3.43 -14.70 0.23
C GLY A 253 3.45 -14.38 1.73
N SER A 254 4.54 -14.71 2.41
CA SER A 254 4.75 -14.46 3.85
C SER A 254 5.45 -13.15 4.18
N LEU A 255 5.90 -12.39 3.17
CA LEU A 255 6.61 -11.13 3.33
C LEU A 255 5.69 -9.97 2.98
N CYS A 256 5.91 -8.84 3.65
CA CYS A 256 5.23 -7.59 3.33
C CYS A 256 6.24 -6.45 3.29
N PHE A 257 5.98 -5.49 2.42
CA PHE A 257 6.79 -4.34 2.13
C PHE A 257 6.06 -3.10 2.64
N VAL A 258 6.73 -2.33 3.51
CA VAL A 258 6.24 -1.05 4.01
C VAL A 258 7.00 0.05 3.29
N SER A 259 6.29 0.98 2.64
CA SER A 259 6.91 2.04 1.86
C SER A 259 7.66 3.04 2.75
N ASN A 260 8.88 3.39 2.33
CA ASN A 260 9.66 4.52 2.84
C ASN A 260 9.55 5.75 1.91
N GLY A 261 8.65 5.73 0.92
CA GLY A 261 8.46 6.78 -0.06
C GLY A 261 9.04 6.44 -1.43
N ALA A 262 8.99 7.38 -2.37
CA ALA A 262 9.51 7.18 -3.72
C ALA A 262 11.04 7.35 -3.83
N ALA A 263 11.69 7.90 -2.81
CA ALA A 263 13.15 8.11 -2.80
C ALA A 263 13.91 6.88 -2.26
N GLU A 264 13.29 6.09 -1.40
CA GLU A 264 13.96 5.04 -0.63
C GLU A 264 13.33 3.66 -0.89
N PRO A 265 14.11 2.56 -0.84
CA PRO A 265 13.60 1.21 -0.93
C PRO A 265 12.59 0.92 0.18
N ALA A 266 11.56 0.12 -0.12
CA ALA A 266 10.59 -0.32 0.86
C ALA A 266 11.23 -1.25 1.89
N ARG A 267 10.78 -1.15 3.15
CA ARG A 267 11.26 -2.03 4.22
C ARG A 267 10.54 -3.38 4.17
N VAL A 268 11.30 -4.46 4.07
CA VAL A 268 10.78 -5.83 4.12
C VAL A 268 10.53 -6.27 5.55
N MET A 269 9.38 -6.88 5.80
CA MET A 269 8.96 -7.36 7.11
C MET A 269 8.11 -8.63 6.97
N ALA A 270 8.19 -9.55 7.92
CA ALA A 270 7.31 -10.72 7.93
C ALA A 270 5.84 -10.31 8.11
N MET A 271 4.91 -10.95 7.39
CA MET A 271 3.48 -10.61 7.38
C MET A 271 2.89 -10.50 8.79
N ARG A 272 3.23 -11.42 9.70
CA ARG A 272 2.75 -11.41 11.10
C ARG A 272 3.17 -10.16 11.86
N LYS A 273 4.36 -9.61 11.56
CA LYS A 273 4.88 -8.40 12.20
C LYS A 273 4.26 -7.15 11.56
N THR A 274 4.10 -7.14 10.24
CA THR A 274 3.57 -6.00 9.49
C THR A 274 2.07 -5.79 9.72
N LEU A 275 1.31 -6.89 9.75
CA LEU A 275 -0.13 -6.92 10.00
C LEU A 275 -0.45 -7.16 11.50
N GLY A 276 0.55 -7.03 12.36
CA GLY A 276 0.39 -7.18 13.80
C GLY A 276 -0.09 -5.89 14.46
N PRO A 277 -0.59 -5.97 15.71
CA PRO A 277 -0.97 -4.79 16.48
C PRO A 277 0.21 -3.81 16.64
N GLY A 278 1.43 -4.31 16.87
CA GLY A 278 2.60 -3.45 17.06
C GLY A 278 2.89 -2.50 15.88
N ASN A 279 2.73 -2.94 14.63
CA ASN A 279 2.89 -2.05 13.48
C ASN A 279 1.64 -1.19 13.25
N THR A 280 0.45 -1.75 13.46
CA THR A 280 -0.85 -1.08 13.24
C THR A 280 -1.06 0.12 14.16
N PHE A 281 -0.55 0.08 15.38
CA PHE A 281 -0.57 1.20 16.33
C PHE A 281 0.68 2.10 16.23
N GLY A 282 1.77 1.61 15.63
CA GLY A 282 3.04 2.35 15.50
C GLY A 282 3.22 3.02 14.13
N LYS A 283 4.17 2.49 13.34
CA LYS A 283 4.61 3.09 12.06
C LYS A 283 3.63 2.86 10.89
N ARG A 284 2.66 1.94 11.03
CA ARG A 284 1.60 1.65 10.05
C ARG A 284 2.14 1.38 8.64
N ALA A 285 1.63 2.08 7.64
CA ALA A 285 2.03 2.00 6.23
C ALA A 285 3.25 2.89 5.87
N GLY A 286 4.00 3.39 6.87
CA GLY A 286 5.19 4.22 6.63
C GLY A 286 4.85 5.52 5.89
N ALA A 287 5.56 5.80 4.80
CA ALA A 287 5.37 6.99 3.98
C ALA A 287 3.99 7.07 3.29
N CYS A 288 3.28 5.95 3.23
CA CYS A 288 1.96 5.84 2.63
C CYS A 288 0.80 5.86 3.64
N ARG A 289 1.08 6.22 4.90
CA ARG A 289 0.03 6.40 5.91
C ARG A 289 -1.04 7.39 5.43
N ASN A 290 -2.31 7.01 5.54
CA ASN A 290 -3.48 7.77 5.12
C ASN A 290 -3.48 8.18 3.62
N LYS A 291 -2.82 7.42 2.74
CA LYS A 291 -2.79 7.68 1.28
C LYS A 291 -3.43 6.53 0.51
N LEU A 292 -4.21 6.86 -0.51
CA LEU A 292 -4.70 5.87 -1.48
C LEU A 292 -3.64 5.50 -2.52
N THR A 293 -2.61 6.33 -2.67
CA THR A 293 -1.53 6.17 -3.63
C THR A 293 -0.22 5.89 -2.89
N CYS A 294 0.56 4.92 -3.38
CA CYS A 294 1.80 4.52 -2.74
C CYS A 294 2.84 4.02 -3.74
N VAL A 295 4.11 4.24 -3.42
CA VAL A 295 5.27 3.75 -4.18
C VAL A 295 6.05 2.79 -3.29
N PHE A 296 6.28 1.56 -3.75
CA PHE A 296 7.10 0.57 -3.06
C PHE A 296 8.32 0.26 -3.93
N ARG A 297 9.48 0.84 -3.58
CA ARG A 297 10.74 0.62 -4.31
C ARG A 297 11.47 -0.64 -3.85
N GLY A 298 12.28 -1.22 -4.73
CA GLY A 298 13.16 -2.35 -4.40
C GLY A 298 12.43 -3.61 -3.94
N VAL A 299 11.20 -3.82 -4.42
CA VAL A 299 10.43 -5.05 -4.16
C VAL A 299 11.04 -6.15 -5.00
N THR A 300 11.49 -7.24 -4.39
CA THR A 300 12.00 -8.41 -5.13
C THR A 300 10.82 -9.30 -5.50
N LEU A 301 10.65 -9.61 -6.78
CA LEU A 301 9.61 -10.52 -7.26
C LEU A 301 10.26 -11.74 -7.91
N ASP A 302 9.95 -12.92 -7.39
CA ASP A 302 10.44 -14.17 -7.95
C ASP A 302 9.50 -14.62 -9.08
N GLY A 303 9.85 -14.32 -10.34
CA GLY A 303 9.22 -14.86 -11.57
C GLY A 303 7.69 -14.81 -11.64
N ALA A 304 7.02 -15.79 -11.00
CA ALA A 304 5.57 -15.89 -10.84
C ALA A 304 5.09 -15.35 -9.48
N ALA A 305 5.60 -14.19 -9.07
CA ALA A 305 5.24 -13.55 -7.81
C ALA A 305 3.76 -13.17 -7.77
N THR A 306 3.14 -13.35 -6.60
CA THR A 306 1.75 -12.93 -6.37
C THR A 306 1.72 -11.83 -5.33
N ILE A 307 1.31 -10.63 -5.74
CA ILE A 307 1.17 -9.48 -4.84
C ILE A 307 -0.26 -9.36 -4.32
N GLN A 308 -0.39 -8.99 -3.06
CA GLN A 308 -1.65 -8.68 -2.40
C GLN A 308 -1.53 -7.35 -1.65
N PRO A 309 -2.18 -6.28 -2.14
CA PRO A 309 -2.33 -5.06 -1.37
C PRO A 309 -3.21 -5.28 -0.13
N VAL A 310 -2.81 -4.70 1.00
CA VAL A 310 -3.54 -4.77 2.27
C VAL A 310 -3.66 -3.37 2.85
N ASP A 311 -4.88 -2.94 3.16
CA ASP A 311 -5.13 -1.69 3.88
C ASP A 311 -5.14 -1.95 5.41
N LEU A 312 -4.16 -1.35 6.11
CA LEU A 312 -3.96 -1.52 7.54
C LEU A 312 -5.02 -0.78 8.38
N LYS A 313 -6.06 -1.51 8.75
CA LYS A 313 -7.07 -1.07 9.74
C LYS A 313 -6.74 -1.54 11.16
N VAL A 314 -7.30 -0.86 12.16
CA VAL A 314 -7.05 -1.14 13.59
C VAL A 314 -7.50 -2.54 14.02
N LEU A 315 -8.69 -2.98 13.55
CA LEU A 315 -9.29 -4.25 13.99
C LEU A 315 -9.14 -5.36 12.94
N VAL A 316 -9.57 -5.10 11.71
CA VAL A 316 -9.58 -6.09 10.63
C VAL A 316 -9.01 -5.45 9.38
N HIS A 317 -7.79 -5.85 9.01
CA HIS A 317 -7.16 -5.37 7.78
C HIS A 317 -7.97 -5.76 6.55
N ASP A 318 -8.03 -4.84 5.60
CA ASP A 318 -8.79 -5.02 4.37
C ASP A 318 -7.85 -5.52 3.27
N ARG A 319 -7.84 -6.85 3.09
CA ARG A 319 -7.00 -7.54 2.10
C ARG A 319 -7.66 -7.45 0.73
N ARG A 320 -6.94 -6.91 -0.25
CA ARG A 320 -7.41 -6.86 -1.65
C ARG A 320 -7.19 -8.19 -2.35
N GLU A 321 -7.76 -8.30 -3.54
CA GLU A 321 -7.54 -9.45 -4.42
C GLU A 321 -6.04 -9.62 -4.71
N ALA A 322 -5.54 -10.86 -4.63
CA ALA A 322 -4.15 -11.15 -4.95
C ALA A 322 -4.00 -11.37 -6.46
N ARG A 323 -2.91 -10.87 -7.06
CA ARG A 323 -2.64 -11.01 -8.50
C ARG A 323 -1.22 -11.45 -8.77
N ALA A 324 -1.08 -12.39 -9.70
CA ALA A 324 0.21 -12.75 -10.28
C ALA A 324 0.74 -11.57 -11.09
N VAL A 325 2.01 -11.22 -10.88
CA VAL A 325 2.66 -10.07 -11.49
C VAL A 325 4.09 -10.38 -11.88
N SER A 326 4.59 -9.63 -12.86
CA SER A 326 5.99 -9.59 -13.24
C SER A 326 6.40 -8.17 -13.61
N GLY A 327 7.70 -7.89 -13.67
CA GLY A 327 8.21 -6.61 -14.19
C GLY A 327 7.64 -6.30 -15.57
N ASP A 328 7.15 -5.08 -15.78
CA ASP A 328 6.68 -4.62 -17.09
C ASP A 328 7.84 -4.12 -17.94
N ALA A 329 8.32 -4.98 -18.84
CA ALA A 329 9.41 -4.68 -19.76
C ALA A 329 9.09 -3.51 -20.74
N SER A 330 7.83 -3.10 -20.86
CA SER A 330 7.45 -1.96 -21.71
C SER A 330 7.66 -0.59 -21.05
N CYS A 331 7.94 -0.57 -19.74
CA CYS A 331 8.18 0.65 -18.98
C CYS A 331 9.41 1.41 -19.47
N ARG A 332 9.26 2.72 -19.65
CA ARG A 332 10.33 3.64 -20.08
C ARG A 332 10.07 5.06 -19.60
N VAL A 333 11.12 5.86 -19.50
CA VAL A 333 11.03 7.30 -19.23
C VAL A 333 11.03 8.05 -20.56
N VAL A 334 9.97 8.79 -20.85
CA VAL A 334 9.80 9.59 -22.07
C VAL A 334 9.57 11.05 -21.67
N ALA A 335 10.46 11.95 -22.10
CA ALA A 335 10.39 13.37 -21.76
C ALA A 335 10.23 13.63 -20.24
N GLY A 336 11.00 12.91 -19.41
CA GLY A 336 10.95 13.00 -17.94
C GLY A 336 9.70 12.40 -17.29
N ARG A 337 8.85 11.70 -18.05
CA ARG A 337 7.64 11.03 -17.54
C ARG A 337 7.77 9.53 -17.66
N LEU A 338 7.40 8.82 -16.61
CA LEU A 338 7.28 7.37 -16.67
C LEU A 338 6.07 6.97 -17.54
N SER A 339 6.25 5.98 -18.40
CA SER A 339 5.18 5.38 -19.20
C SER A 339 5.38 3.87 -19.23
N CYS A 340 4.29 3.13 -18.99
CA CYS A 340 4.27 1.66 -18.95
C CYS A 340 3.07 1.17 -19.76
N GLY A 341 3.19 0.00 -20.39
CA GLY A 341 2.16 -0.57 -21.25
C GLY A 341 1.18 -1.47 -20.50
N ARG A 342 1.60 -2.10 -19.40
CA ARG A 342 0.78 -3.04 -18.65
C ARG A 342 0.34 -2.45 -17.31
N THR A 343 -0.97 -2.48 -17.08
CA THR A 343 -1.58 -2.13 -15.80
C THR A 343 -2.16 -3.39 -15.16
N VAL A 344 -1.87 -3.61 -13.89
CA VAL A 344 -2.51 -4.65 -13.08
C VAL A 344 -3.81 -4.06 -12.52
N VAL A 345 -4.95 -4.59 -12.97
CA VAL A 345 -6.28 -4.14 -12.53
C VAL A 345 -6.95 -5.29 -11.79
N ALA A 346 -7.48 -4.99 -10.60
CA ALA A 346 -8.14 -5.96 -9.75
C ALA A 346 -9.20 -5.27 -8.87
N ALA A 347 -9.99 -6.05 -8.14
CA ALA A 347 -11.06 -5.49 -7.32
C ALA A 347 -10.51 -4.52 -6.24
N GLY A 348 -10.78 -3.23 -6.42
CA GLY A 348 -10.45 -2.18 -5.44
C GLY A 348 -9.01 -1.66 -5.50
N TYR A 349 -8.25 -1.94 -6.57
CA TYR A 349 -6.96 -1.28 -6.81
C TYR A 349 -6.49 -1.38 -8.27
N ARG A 350 -5.53 -0.52 -8.61
CA ARG A 350 -4.71 -0.60 -9.82
C ARG A 350 -3.24 -0.49 -9.45
N ALA A 351 -2.38 -1.18 -10.17
CA ALA A 351 -0.95 -1.12 -9.96
C ALA A 351 -0.14 -1.19 -11.25
N TRP A 352 1.09 -0.69 -11.20
CA TRP A 352 2.09 -0.83 -12.25
C TRP A 352 3.38 -1.37 -11.65
N ILE A 353 4.02 -2.30 -12.37
CA ILE A 353 5.19 -3.04 -11.90
C ILE A 353 6.39 -2.59 -12.74
N VAL A 354 7.09 -1.58 -12.26
CA VAL A 354 8.15 -0.88 -13.00
C VAL A 354 9.48 -1.56 -12.69
N PRO A 355 10.30 -1.96 -13.68
CA PRO A 355 11.64 -2.45 -13.40
C PRO A 355 12.44 -1.42 -12.59
N GLU A 356 13.15 -1.84 -11.53
CA GLU A 356 13.77 -0.90 -10.57
C GLU A 356 14.73 0.08 -11.26
N ARG A 357 15.51 -0.40 -12.24
CA ARG A 357 16.41 0.43 -13.04
C ARG A 357 15.69 1.59 -13.75
N ILE A 358 14.47 1.36 -14.25
CA ILE A 358 13.65 2.40 -14.90
C ILE A 358 13.07 3.35 -13.86
N ALA A 359 12.71 2.85 -12.68
CA ALA A 359 12.23 3.67 -11.58
C ALA A 359 13.33 4.61 -11.04
N GLU A 360 14.57 4.12 -10.91
CA GLU A 360 15.75 4.92 -10.57
C GLU A 360 15.98 6.03 -11.59
N GLN A 361 15.91 5.71 -12.89
CA GLN A 361 16.05 6.68 -13.96
C GLN A 361 14.94 7.76 -13.94
N ALA A 362 13.71 7.38 -13.60
CA ALA A 362 12.59 8.31 -13.51
C ALA A 362 12.75 9.28 -12.32
N GLY A 363 13.30 8.79 -11.20
CA GLY A 363 13.45 9.55 -9.97
C GLY A 363 12.14 9.69 -9.18
N PRO A 364 12.22 10.12 -7.90
CA PRO A 364 11.09 10.09 -6.97
C PRO A 364 9.91 10.96 -7.42
N GLN A 365 10.19 12.16 -7.94
CA GLN A 365 9.15 13.11 -8.37
C GLN A 365 8.31 12.57 -9.53
N ALA A 366 8.93 11.90 -10.50
CA ALA A 366 8.23 11.30 -11.62
C ALA A 366 7.38 10.09 -11.19
N LEU A 367 7.87 9.29 -10.24
CA LEU A 367 7.12 8.17 -9.67
C LEU A 367 5.87 8.65 -8.92
N GLU A 368 6.00 9.66 -8.07
CA GLU A 368 4.87 10.24 -7.34
C GLU A 368 3.84 10.87 -8.29
N ALA A 369 4.30 11.62 -9.29
CA ALA A 369 3.43 12.19 -10.31
C ALA A 369 2.68 11.11 -11.11
N ALA A 370 3.35 9.99 -11.42
CA ALA A 370 2.75 8.87 -12.13
C ALA A 370 1.64 8.19 -11.32
N VAL A 371 1.80 8.04 -9.99
CA VAL A 371 0.72 7.44 -9.16
C VAL A 371 -0.47 8.39 -9.02
N LEU A 372 -0.23 9.70 -8.92
CA LEU A 372 -1.29 10.70 -8.76
C LEU A 372 -2.10 10.93 -10.05
N ARG A 373 -1.41 11.05 -11.20
CA ARG A 373 -2.04 11.33 -12.50
C ARG A 373 -2.49 10.07 -13.24
N GLY A 374 -2.01 8.91 -12.79
CA GLY A 374 -2.04 7.68 -13.58
C GLY A 374 -0.92 7.65 -14.61
N LEU A 375 -0.57 6.44 -15.06
CA LEU A 375 0.39 6.25 -16.14
C LEU A 375 -0.30 6.36 -17.50
N VAL A 376 0.34 7.09 -18.42
CA VAL A 376 -0.06 7.08 -19.83
C VAL A 376 0.40 5.75 -20.41
N ALA A 377 -0.54 5.04 -21.05
CA ALA A 377 -0.23 3.79 -21.74
C ALA A 377 0.91 4.05 -22.72
N ALA A 378 2.01 3.31 -22.55
CA ALA A 378 3.08 3.35 -23.53
C ALA A 378 2.49 2.94 -24.88
N PRO A 379 2.77 3.67 -25.99
CA PRO A 379 2.35 3.20 -27.30
C PRO A 379 2.92 1.79 -27.44
N MET A 380 2.01 0.82 -27.57
CA MET A 380 2.40 -0.56 -27.86
C MET A 380 3.23 -0.46 -29.12
N ARG A 381 4.51 -0.81 -29.02
CA ARG A 381 5.25 -1.10 -30.24
C ARG A 381 4.52 -2.30 -30.82
N GLU A 382 3.71 -2.04 -31.84
CA GLU A 382 3.20 -3.05 -32.73
C GLU A 382 4.43 -3.85 -33.12
N ALA A 383 4.59 -5.00 -32.47
CA ALA A 383 5.76 -5.82 -32.68
C ALA A 383 5.72 -6.10 -34.17
N ALA A 384 6.73 -5.61 -34.89
CA ALA A 384 6.93 -5.97 -36.28
C ALA A 384 7.21 -7.48 -36.27
N VAL A 385 6.12 -8.26 -36.29
CA VAL A 385 6.12 -9.70 -36.51
C VAL A 385 6.55 -9.84 -37.96
N THR A 386 7.87 -9.79 -38.14
CA THR A 386 8.52 -10.21 -39.36
C THR A 386 8.33 -11.72 -39.41
N ARG A 387 7.34 -12.15 -40.20
CA ARG A 387 7.09 -13.56 -40.52
C ARG A 387 8.19 -14.11 -41.40
#